data_AF-A0A847XP31-F1
#
_entry.id   AF-A0A847XP31-F1
#
_cell.length_a   1.000
_cell.length_b   1.000
_cell.length_c   1.000
_cell.angle_alpha   90.00
_cell.angle_beta   90.00
_cell.angle_gamma   90.00
#
_symmetry.space_group_name_H-M   'P 1'
#
loop_
_entity.id
_entity.type
_entity.pdbx_description
1 polymer ?
#
loop_
_entity_poly.entity_id
_entity_poly.type
_entity_poly.pdbx_seq_one_letter_code
_entity_poly.pdbx_strand_id
1 'polypeptide(L)'
;GLGFVDSMVKGKWTGSYGFNSIPIIYDTFVESLDGKKLTDTTYFKNPSPELNKQYTSRELYFNGPLLSNYTSGKRAKLHAPAIFDPGSSISHLDEKETLEVDQLMTPFSNLGEAIHDPGKLTMSILGDLGWVNTRIVHEEIKDTEESLEEITITAEIRSDTIYNRDRVGLVYAFNGYDDPANRDTVFLISPTGDNYYSTSLTIPYYGSSLDYHFFAEDNFSRIYRMPSCIDEFHYSTYIGIDTVKPVIKYYPQMFYFETIDTIFFELNVTDNIGVDTVYLEYKINEGELHSIGLKSDGMESFSNALKTESFNLKGGDKFNYRITAIDKARIPNSRVYPCEGEFFTVPIEKINEAEYSYSTDFLNASADFLFDGMKILKPKGFTNYGLHTPHPYESPEETGDSIGYTAMLRTPVIYDDQGMLISYKELVLVEPGEDGYDFWSTYFYDYVIIEGSKDYGKTWFPLTDGYDSRINSSWLAAYNGSIEGNNSTFVGTGSMMVKRTIFPRVSSYISSGEPMIIRFRLFSDPYANGWGWAIEDLHIGPVIDGIDDT
;
A
#
# COMPACT_ATOMS: atom_id res chain seq x y z
N GLY A 1 -24.00 13.80 -5.17
CA GLY A 1 -23.54 15.12 -4.69
C GLY A 1 -22.30 15.56 -5.44
N LEU A 2 -22.04 16.87 -5.51
CA LEU A 2 -20.89 17.48 -6.19
C LEU A 2 -19.60 17.51 -5.34
N GLY A 3 -19.42 16.55 -4.42
CA GLY A 3 -18.24 16.50 -3.54
C GLY A 3 -18.44 17.11 -2.15
N PHE A 4 -19.69 17.35 -1.72
CA PHE A 4 -20.00 17.54 -0.30
C PHE A 4 -19.94 16.15 0.34
N VAL A 5 -18.80 15.83 0.93
CA VAL A 5 -18.56 14.57 1.63
C VAL A 5 -18.21 14.96 3.05
N ASP A 6 -19.08 14.61 3.99
CA ASP A 6 -18.79 14.63 5.42
C ASP A 6 -18.39 13.24 5.91
N SER A 7 -17.77 13.17 7.09
CA SER A 7 -17.46 11.90 7.76
C SER A 7 -18.26 11.69 9.05
N MET A 8 -19.32 12.47 9.24
CA MET A 8 -20.11 12.52 10.45
C MET A 8 -21.08 11.35 10.53
N VAL A 9 -20.87 10.48 11.52
CA VAL A 9 -21.69 9.27 11.71
C VAL A 9 -22.51 9.41 12.99
N LYS A 10 -23.83 9.27 12.84
CA LYS A 10 -24.73 9.20 13.99
C LYS A 10 -24.87 7.76 14.48
N GLY A 11 -24.26 7.45 15.62
CA GLY A 11 -24.50 6.21 16.35
C GLY A 11 -25.78 6.22 17.20
N LYS A 12 -26.02 5.11 17.93
CA LYS A 12 -27.17 4.95 18.83
C LYS A 12 -27.13 5.91 20.02
N TRP A 13 -25.94 6.16 20.57
CA TRP A 13 -25.73 6.98 21.78
C TRP A 13 -24.76 8.14 21.59
N THR A 14 -23.82 8.00 20.66
CA THR A 14 -22.74 8.95 20.40
C THR A 14 -22.68 9.29 18.92
N GLY A 15 -22.31 10.52 18.60
CA GLY A 15 -21.93 10.93 17.25
C GLY A 15 -20.41 10.85 17.15
N SER A 16 -19.91 10.59 15.96
CA SER A 16 -18.49 10.63 15.64
C SER A 16 -18.24 11.36 14.33
N TYR A 17 -17.00 11.73 14.08
CA TYR A 17 -16.50 12.12 12.77
C TYR A 17 -15.08 11.56 12.56
N GLY A 18 -14.65 11.57 11.31
CA GLY A 18 -13.28 11.38 10.89
C GLY A 18 -12.87 9.93 10.67
N PHE A 19 -11.75 9.76 10.00
CA PHE A 19 -11.02 8.50 9.95
C PHE A 19 -9.99 8.52 11.07
N ASN A 20 -10.09 7.60 12.03
CA ASN A 20 -9.27 7.61 13.26
C ASN A 20 -9.35 8.94 14.03
N SER A 21 -10.54 9.54 14.09
CA SER A 21 -10.81 10.85 14.72
C SER A 21 -10.19 12.06 14.02
N ILE A 22 -9.57 11.88 12.86
CA ILE A 22 -9.07 12.97 12.02
C ILE A 22 -10.21 13.44 11.10
N PRO A 23 -10.70 14.70 11.23
CA PRO A 23 -11.78 15.20 10.40
C PRO A 23 -11.33 15.34 8.95
N ILE A 24 -12.25 15.14 7.99
CA ILE A 24 -12.00 15.54 6.61
C ILE A 24 -12.30 17.03 6.44
N ILE A 25 -11.81 17.62 5.34
CA ILE A 25 -11.85 19.08 5.13
C ILE A 25 -13.26 19.68 5.31
N TYR A 26 -14.30 18.99 4.86
CA TYR A 26 -15.69 19.43 5.01
C TYR A 26 -16.08 19.62 6.48
N ASP A 27 -15.79 18.62 7.33
CA ASP A 27 -16.16 18.63 8.74
C ASP A 27 -15.57 19.83 9.49
N THR A 28 -14.38 20.30 9.06
CA THR A 28 -13.66 21.41 9.71
C THR A 28 -14.37 22.77 9.62
N PHE A 29 -15.37 22.86 8.74
CA PHE A 29 -16.21 24.04 8.51
C PHE A 29 -17.62 23.91 9.07
N VAL A 30 -18.01 22.74 9.61
CA VAL A 30 -19.35 22.54 10.15
C VAL A 30 -19.43 23.09 11.58
N GLU A 31 -20.38 23.98 11.78
CA GLU A 31 -20.63 24.68 13.03
C GLU A 31 -22.05 24.44 13.54
N SER A 32 -22.18 24.50 14.85
CA SER A 32 -23.45 24.60 15.56
C SER A 32 -24.03 26.03 15.51
N LEU A 33 -25.28 26.17 15.97
CA LEU A 33 -26.00 27.44 16.01
C LEU A 33 -25.19 28.58 16.67
N ASP A 34 -24.51 28.30 17.78
CA ASP A 34 -23.72 29.27 18.55
C ASP A 34 -22.31 29.50 18.00
N GLY A 35 -21.99 28.96 16.81
CA GLY A 35 -20.72 29.21 16.11
C GLY A 35 -19.57 28.31 16.57
N LYS A 36 -19.86 27.25 17.33
CA LYS A 36 -18.82 26.28 17.73
C LYS A 36 -18.65 25.24 16.63
N LYS A 37 -17.42 25.07 16.17
CA LYS A 37 -17.04 24.00 15.24
C LYS A 37 -17.29 22.64 15.88
N LEU A 38 -17.89 21.73 15.14
CA LEU A 38 -18.17 20.37 15.64
C LEU A 38 -16.89 19.55 15.84
N THR A 39 -15.79 19.93 15.17
CA THR A 39 -14.47 19.31 15.30
C THR A 39 -13.61 19.87 16.43
N ASP A 40 -14.09 20.89 17.14
CA ASP A 40 -13.40 21.45 18.31
C ASP A 40 -13.69 20.59 19.55
N THR A 41 -12.70 19.79 19.94
CA THR A 41 -12.82 18.82 21.04
C THR A 41 -12.91 19.47 22.42
N THR A 42 -12.68 20.77 22.54
CA THR A 42 -12.94 21.52 23.78
C THR A 42 -14.45 21.71 24.01
N TYR A 43 -15.25 21.72 22.95
CA TYR A 43 -16.72 21.81 23.02
C TYR A 43 -17.42 20.47 22.78
N PHE A 44 -16.95 19.68 21.81
CA PHE A 44 -17.56 18.41 21.41
C PHE A 44 -16.50 17.32 21.35
N LYS A 45 -16.48 16.43 22.35
CA LYS A 45 -15.60 15.26 22.29
C LYS A 45 -15.98 14.37 21.10
N ASN A 46 -15.01 13.65 20.54
CA ASN A 46 -15.22 12.71 19.45
C ASN A 46 -14.76 11.30 19.89
N PRO A 47 -15.64 10.29 19.94
CA PRO A 47 -17.10 10.36 19.82
C PRO A 47 -17.79 10.93 21.09
N SER A 48 -19.00 11.51 20.97
CA SER A 48 -19.77 11.94 22.17
C SER A 48 -21.29 12.02 21.98
N PRO A 49 -22.07 11.95 23.08
CA PRO A 49 -23.51 12.23 23.05
C PRO A 49 -23.82 13.68 22.67
N GLU A 50 -22.97 14.63 23.03
CA GLU A 50 -23.12 16.05 22.69
C GLU A 50 -23.06 16.25 21.17
N LEU A 51 -22.12 15.58 20.51
CA LEU A 51 -22.00 15.58 19.06
C LEU A 51 -23.21 14.90 18.40
N ASN A 52 -23.70 13.77 18.95
CA ASN A 52 -24.91 13.09 18.45
C ASN A 52 -26.14 14.03 18.42
N LYS A 53 -26.29 14.88 19.45
CA LYS A 53 -27.39 15.85 19.54
C LYS A 53 -27.30 16.91 18.45
N GLN A 54 -26.09 17.33 18.08
CA GLN A 54 -25.90 18.32 17.02
C GLN A 54 -26.39 17.82 15.66
N TYR A 55 -26.18 16.54 15.36
CA TYR A 55 -26.57 15.93 14.08
C TYR A 55 -28.08 15.87 13.82
N THR A 56 -28.89 16.15 14.84
CA THR A 56 -30.36 16.20 14.75
C THR A 56 -30.96 17.51 15.26
N SER A 57 -30.13 18.55 15.39
CA SER A 57 -30.51 19.82 16.02
C SER A 57 -31.39 20.72 15.15
N ARG A 58 -31.39 20.51 13.82
CA ARG A 58 -31.89 21.44 12.79
C ARG A 58 -31.11 22.74 12.63
N GLU A 59 -30.03 22.92 13.38
CA GLU A 59 -29.30 24.18 13.45
C GLU A 59 -27.79 23.93 13.28
N LEU A 60 -27.45 23.32 12.14
CA LEU A 60 -26.07 23.18 11.67
C LEU A 60 -25.82 24.10 10.48
N TYR A 61 -24.58 24.56 10.38
CA TYR A 61 -24.16 25.52 9.39
C TYR A 61 -22.78 25.18 8.85
N PHE A 62 -22.56 25.42 7.55
CA PHE A 62 -21.23 25.45 6.97
C PHE A 62 -20.70 26.87 7.00
N ASN A 63 -19.45 27.04 7.43
CA ASN A 63 -18.80 28.34 7.56
C ASN A 63 -17.35 28.28 7.10
N GLY A 64 -17.13 28.40 5.79
CA GLY A 64 -15.81 28.54 5.19
C GLY A 64 -15.48 30.00 4.82
N PRO A 65 -14.20 30.35 4.66
CA PRO A 65 -13.76 31.70 4.33
C PRO A 65 -14.25 32.21 2.97
N LEU A 66 -14.31 31.40 1.92
CA LEU A 66 -14.85 31.81 0.61
C LEU A 66 -16.35 32.02 0.69
N LEU A 67 -17.06 31.10 1.34
CA LEU A 67 -18.49 31.26 1.63
C LEU A 67 -18.76 32.55 2.41
N SER A 68 -17.99 32.81 3.46
CA SER A 68 -18.12 33.99 4.31
C SER A 68 -17.86 35.27 3.50
N ASN A 69 -16.79 35.31 2.71
CA ASN A 69 -16.50 36.43 1.83
C ASN A 69 -17.64 36.68 0.82
N TYR A 70 -18.14 35.62 0.19
CA TYR A 70 -19.23 35.70 -0.77
C TYR A 70 -20.55 36.20 -0.16
N THR A 71 -20.87 35.73 1.05
CA THR A 71 -22.16 36.01 1.71
C THR A 71 -22.11 37.20 2.66
N SER A 72 -21.02 37.98 2.66
CA SER A 72 -20.80 39.12 3.56
C SER A 72 -20.86 38.73 5.04
N GLY A 73 -20.21 37.61 5.39
CA GLY A 73 -20.07 37.11 6.75
C GLY A 73 -21.18 36.17 7.23
N LYS A 74 -22.06 35.70 6.34
CA LYS A 74 -23.11 34.74 6.71
C LYS A 74 -22.61 33.29 6.57
N ARG A 75 -23.33 32.38 7.21
CA ARG A 75 -23.09 30.93 7.16
C ARG A 75 -24.19 30.26 6.35
N ALA A 76 -23.89 29.14 5.70
CA ALA A 76 -24.87 28.38 4.93
C ALA A 76 -25.56 27.37 5.85
N LYS A 77 -26.90 27.37 5.92
CA LYS A 77 -27.62 26.39 6.74
C LYS A 77 -27.54 25.01 6.09
N LEU A 78 -27.24 24.00 6.90
CA LEU A 78 -27.16 22.60 6.48
C LEU A 78 -28.44 21.84 6.82
N HIS A 79 -28.74 20.83 6.02
CA HIS A 79 -29.84 19.91 6.26
C HIS A 79 -29.51 18.99 7.45
N ALA A 80 -30.00 19.33 8.64
CA ALA A 80 -29.82 18.55 9.87
C ALA A 80 -31.18 18.15 10.50
N PRO A 81 -31.99 17.30 9.85
CA PRO A 81 -33.34 16.95 10.30
C PRO A 81 -33.35 16.28 11.68
N ALA A 82 -34.50 16.28 12.36
CA ALA A 82 -34.64 15.57 13.64
C ALA A 82 -34.47 14.05 13.54
N ILE A 83 -34.73 13.50 12.36
CA ILE A 83 -34.47 12.10 12.03
C ILE A 83 -33.29 12.14 11.08
N PHE A 84 -32.12 11.72 11.56
CA PHE A 84 -30.90 11.66 10.77
C PHE A 84 -31.09 10.67 9.62
N ASP A 85 -30.71 11.11 8.43
CA ASP A 85 -30.78 10.35 7.19
C ASP A 85 -29.36 10.11 6.65
N PRO A 86 -28.83 8.87 6.74
CA PRO A 86 -27.49 8.55 6.28
C PRO A 86 -27.26 8.92 4.81
N GLY A 87 -26.15 9.61 4.53
CA GLY A 87 -25.81 10.07 3.17
C GLY A 87 -26.53 11.34 2.71
N SER A 88 -27.45 11.88 3.52
CA SER A 88 -28.19 13.11 3.23
C SER A 88 -27.97 14.19 4.28
N SER A 89 -28.17 13.85 5.56
CA SER A 89 -27.99 14.79 6.67
C SER A 89 -26.55 15.33 6.70
N ILE A 90 -26.40 16.63 6.97
CA ILE A 90 -25.13 17.37 7.09
C ILE A 90 -24.42 17.59 5.75
N SER A 91 -24.46 16.62 4.82
CA SER A 91 -23.89 16.72 3.47
C SER A 91 -24.70 17.55 2.45
N HIS A 92 -25.83 18.14 2.84
CA HIS A 92 -26.67 18.97 1.95
C HIS A 92 -27.01 20.31 2.59
N LEU A 93 -27.29 21.29 1.74
CA LEU A 93 -27.84 22.58 2.14
C LEU A 93 -29.29 22.43 2.58
N ASP A 94 -29.75 23.29 3.49
CA ASP A 94 -31.16 23.34 3.87
C ASP A 94 -32.01 23.83 2.69
N GLU A 95 -32.98 23.01 2.29
CA GLU A 95 -33.90 23.29 1.19
C GLU A 95 -34.59 24.65 1.31
N LYS A 96 -35.06 25.01 2.50
CA LYS A 96 -35.92 26.19 2.70
C LYS A 96 -35.12 27.49 2.73
N GLU A 97 -33.89 27.41 3.24
CA GLU A 97 -32.99 28.56 3.32
C GLU A 97 -32.17 28.76 2.03
N THR A 98 -32.16 27.77 1.11
CA THR A 98 -31.48 27.84 -0.18
C THR A 98 -32.44 28.36 -1.25
N LEU A 99 -31.99 29.33 -2.06
CA LEU A 99 -32.78 29.86 -3.17
C LEU A 99 -33.04 28.77 -4.21
N GLU A 100 -34.25 28.71 -4.77
CA GLU A 100 -34.69 27.67 -5.74
C GLU A 100 -33.69 27.45 -6.90
N VAL A 101 -33.09 28.52 -7.40
CA VAL A 101 -32.08 28.46 -8.48
C VAL A 101 -30.75 27.82 -8.07
N ASP A 102 -30.45 27.76 -6.77
CA ASP A 102 -29.21 27.25 -6.17
C ASP A 102 -29.44 25.91 -5.42
N GLN A 103 -30.61 25.28 -5.56
CA GLN A 103 -30.99 24.05 -4.82
C GLN A 103 -30.36 22.76 -5.35
N LEU A 104 -29.35 22.81 -6.25
CA LEU A 104 -28.73 21.59 -6.78
C LEU A 104 -28.12 20.69 -5.69
N MET A 105 -27.69 21.27 -4.56
CA MET A 105 -27.05 20.57 -3.44
C MET A 105 -27.91 20.52 -2.17
N THR A 106 -29.24 20.53 -2.32
CA THR A 106 -30.19 20.26 -1.25
C THR A 106 -30.62 18.79 -1.27
N PRO A 107 -31.25 18.25 -0.20
CA PRO A 107 -31.45 16.79 -0.07
C PRO A 107 -32.62 16.25 -0.91
N PHE A 108 -33.40 17.11 -1.58
CA PHE A 108 -34.60 16.71 -2.31
C PHE A 108 -34.47 17.08 -3.78
N SER A 109 -35.05 16.26 -4.66
CA SER A 109 -35.24 16.65 -6.04
C SER A 109 -36.63 16.24 -6.53
N ASN A 110 -37.30 17.18 -7.21
CA ASN A 110 -38.64 16.98 -7.73
C ASN A 110 -38.63 16.25 -9.08
N LEU A 111 -39.74 15.56 -9.40
CA LEU A 111 -39.87 14.89 -10.69
C LEU A 111 -39.81 15.89 -11.86
N GLY A 112 -38.80 15.74 -12.72
CA GLY A 112 -38.58 16.61 -13.88
C GLY A 112 -37.83 17.91 -13.57
N GLU A 113 -37.33 18.07 -12.34
CA GLU A 113 -36.45 19.16 -11.98
C GLU A 113 -35.09 19.04 -12.69
N ALA A 114 -34.64 20.15 -13.25
CA ALA A 114 -33.38 20.22 -13.97
C ALA A 114 -32.65 21.51 -13.58
N ILE A 115 -31.73 21.39 -12.63
CA ILE A 115 -30.86 22.48 -12.19
C ILE A 115 -29.47 22.21 -12.79
N HIS A 116 -29.04 23.08 -13.70
CA HIS A 116 -27.78 22.92 -14.43
C HIS A 116 -26.66 23.84 -13.92
N ASP A 117 -27.00 24.78 -13.04
CA ASP A 117 -26.05 25.66 -12.38
C ASP A 117 -25.99 25.27 -10.89
N PRO A 118 -24.82 24.87 -10.35
CA PRO A 118 -24.68 24.58 -8.93
C PRO A 118 -24.99 25.76 -8.01
N GLY A 119 -24.94 26.98 -8.54
CA GLY A 119 -25.20 28.18 -7.77
C GLY A 119 -23.98 28.65 -7.00
N LYS A 120 -23.98 29.94 -6.65
CA LYS A 120 -22.81 30.58 -6.03
C LYS A 120 -22.53 30.07 -4.61
N LEU A 121 -23.57 29.67 -3.89
CA LEU A 121 -23.44 29.10 -2.55
C LEU A 121 -22.65 27.78 -2.61
N THR A 122 -23.09 26.85 -3.45
CA THR A 122 -22.40 25.58 -3.71
C THR A 122 -20.98 25.81 -4.20
N MET A 123 -20.78 26.68 -5.18
CA MET A 123 -19.44 26.96 -5.73
C MET A 123 -18.48 27.54 -4.68
N SER A 124 -18.98 28.37 -3.76
CA SER A 124 -18.16 28.91 -2.66
C SER A 124 -17.73 27.83 -1.67
N ILE A 125 -18.64 26.89 -1.34
CA ILE A 125 -18.33 25.73 -0.50
C ILE A 125 -17.29 24.85 -1.20
N LEU A 126 -17.46 24.51 -2.49
CA LEU A 126 -16.46 23.73 -3.23
C LEU A 126 -15.07 24.40 -3.23
N GLY A 127 -15.04 25.73 -3.36
CA GLY A 127 -13.82 26.51 -3.22
C GLY A 127 -13.16 26.36 -1.84
N ASP A 128 -13.96 26.38 -0.75
CA ASP A 128 -13.50 26.14 0.62
C ASP A 128 -12.99 24.71 0.84
N LEU A 129 -13.57 23.73 0.12
CA LEU A 129 -13.12 22.33 0.13
C LEU A 129 -11.85 22.09 -0.70
N GLY A 130 -11.29 23.13 -1.31
CA GLY A 130 -10.00 23.06 -2.02
C GLY A 130 -10.10 22.98 -3.54
N TRP A 131 -11.29 23.14 -4.13
CA TRP A 131 -11.43 23.26 -5.60
C TRP A 131 -10.85 24.58 -6.13
N VAL A 132 -10.63 25.55 -5.25
CA VAL A 132 -9.85 26.75 -5.52
C VAL A 132 -8.65 26.74 -4.60
N ASN A 133 -7.46 26.57 -5.15
CA ASN A 133 -6.23 26.35 -4.40
C ASN A 133 -5.15 27.41 -4.69
N THR A 134 -4.33 27.66 -3.68
CA THR A 134 -3.03 28.33 -3.83
C THR A 134 -1.95 27.37 -3.34
N ARG A 135 -1.01 27.06 -4.21
CA ARG A 135 0.10 26.16 -3.95
C ARG A 135 1.42 26.92 -3.95
N ILE A 136 2.22 26.63 -2.94
CA ILE A 136 3.63 27.01 -2.89
C ILE A 136 4.41 25.84 -3.50
N VAL A 137 5.24 26.13 -4.50
CA VAL A 137 6.11 25.15 -5.15
C VAL A 137 7.55 25.53 -4.81
N HIS A 138 8.26 24.60 -4.18
CA HIS A 138 9.63 24.77 -3.73
C HIS A 138 10.39 23.46 -3.96
N GLU A 139 11.64 23.58 -4.40
CA GLU A 139 12.59 22.47 -4.45
C GLU A 139 13.45 22.53 -3.20
N GLU A 140 13.39 21.47 -2.39
CA GLU A 140 14.14 21.37 -1.15
C GLU A 140 15.63 21.60 -1.38
N ILE A 141 16.21 22.46 -0.54
CA ILE A 141 17.66 22.66 -0.51
C ILE A 141 18.28 21.47 0.22
N LYS A 142 19.12 20.72 -0.48
CA LYS A 142 19.89 19.60 0.08
C LYS A 142 20.98 20.09 1.03
N ASP A 143 21.49 19.20 1.85
CA ASP A 143 22.67 19.47 2.66
C ASP A 143 23.84 19.84 1.76
N THR A 144 24.82 20.57 2.29
CA THR A 144 26.00 20.97 1.52
C THR A 144 27.24 21.13 2.39
N GLU A 145 28.37 20.70 1.85
CA GLU A 145 29.68 20.92 2.47
C GLU A 145 30.37 22.20 1.98
N GLU A 146 29.72 22.95 1.08
CA GLU A 146 30.23 24.22 0.58
C GLU A 146 30.30 25.27 1.70
N SER A 147 31.36 26.07 1.69
CA SER A 147 31.50 27.20 2.61
C SER A 147 30.72 28.39 2.08
N LEU A 148 29.45 28.48 2.47
CA LEU A 148 28.53 29.54 2.05
C LEU A 148 28.47 30.67 3.09
N GLU A 149 28.45 31.92 2.63
CA GLU A 149 28.17 33.11 3.47
C GLU A 149 26.66 33.44 3.50
N GLU A 150 25.95 33.09 2.42
CA GLU A 150 24.51 33.25 2.27
C GLU A 150 23.89 32.06 1.55
N ILE A 151 22.61 31.80 1.83
CA ILE A 151 21.80 30.78 1.16
C ILE A 151 20.58 31.43 0.51
N THR A 152 20.38 31.18 -0.78
CA THR A 152 19.22 31.67 -1.52
C THR A 152 18.10 30.65 -1.48
N ILE A 153 16.93 31.08 -1.04
CA ILE A 153 15.71 30.25 -0.95
C ILE A 153 14.70 30.80 -1.94
N THR A 154 14.09 29.93 -2.73
CA THR A 154 13.14 30.31 -3.79
C THR A 154 11.82 29.56 -3.66
N ALA A 155 10.73 30.19 -4.09
CA ALA A 155 9.43 29.54 -4.20
C ALA A 155 8.65 30.11 -5.39
N GLU A 156 7.86 29.27 -6.06
CA GLU A 156 6.86 29.68 -7.05
C GLU A 156 5.47 29.61 -6.42
N ILE A 157 4.66 30.64 -6.59
CA ILE A 157 3.24 30.63 -6.17
C ILE A 157 2.35 30.33 -7.37
N ARG A 158 1.64 29.20 -7.31
CA ARG A 158 0.60 28.82 -8.28
C ARG A 158 -0.76 28.97 -7.63
N SER A 159 -1.64 29.79 -8.19
CA SER A 159 -2.99 29.98 -7.64
C SER A 159 -4.02 29.90 -8.75
N ASP A 160 -5.15 29.27 -8.47
CA ASP A 160 -6.33 29.28 -9.36
C ASP A 160 -7.01 30.66 -9.36
N THR A 161 -6.64 31.53 -8.42
CA THR A 161 -7.16 32.90 -8.26
C THR A 161 -6.01 33.91 -8.09
N ILE A 162 -6.33 35.08 -7.53
CA ILE A 162 -5.32 36.03 -7.05
C ILE A 162 -4.92 35.72 -5.61
N TYR A 163 -3.69 36.06 -5.27
CA TYR A 163 -3.15 35.91 -3.92
C TYR A 163 -2.51 37.21 -3.44
N ASN A 164 -2.30 37.33 -2.14
CA ASN A 164 -1.69 38.49 -1.53
C ASN A 164 -0.17 38.44 -1.73
N ARG A 165 0.30 39.21 -2.71
CA ARG A 165 1.71 39.20 -3.14
C ARG A 165 2.69 39.73 -2.09
N ASP A 166 2.20 40.51 -1.12
CA ASP A 166 2.98 41.04 0.01
C ASP A 166 3.02 40.04 1.19
N ARG A 167 2.34 38.90 1.07
CA ARG A 167 2.17 37.89 2.12
C ARG A 167 2.66 36.52 1.67
N VAL A 168 3.80 36.51 0.98
CA VAL A 168 4.59 35.31 0.70
C VAL A 168 5.80 35.34 1.60
N GLY A 169 5.88 34.39 2.55
CA GLY A 169 6.89 34.43 3.59
C GLY A 169 7.51 33.07 3.88
N LEU A 170 8.68 33.14 4.50
CA LEU A 170 9.46 32.04 5.02
C LEU A 170 9.53 32.21 6.53
N VAL A 171 9.19 31.16 7.28
CA VAL A 171 9.50 31.06 8.70
C VAL A 171 10.67 30.11 8.82
N TYR A 172 11.74 30.54 9.48
CA TYR A 172 12.98 29.78 9.56
C TYR A 172 13.66 29.92 10.91
N ALA A 173 14.59 29.02 11.22
CA ALA A 173 15.52 29.16 12.32
C ALA A 173 16.86 28.52 11.95
N PHE A 174 17.94 29.08 12.49
CA PHE A 174 19.24 28.38 12.51
C PHE A 174 19.41 27.71 13.86
N ASN A 175 19.66 26.40 13.87
CA ASN A 175 19.96 25.61 15.06
C ASN A 175 18.94 25.78 16.21
N GLY A 176 17.74 25.20 16.08
CA GLY A 176 16.75 25.15 17.17
C GLY A 176 15.34 25.54 16.78
N TYR A 177 14.89 25.09 15.61
CA TYR A 177 13.58 25.39 15.06
C TYR A 177 12.41 24.90 15.90
N ASP A 178 12.59 23.84 16.69
CA ASP A 178 11.54 23.31 17.55
C ASP A 178 11.07 24.29 18.63
N ASP A 179 11.92 25.23 19.05
CA ASP A 179 11.53 26.32 19.94
C ASP A 179 11.00 27.51 19.12
N PRO A 180 9.70 27.85 19.21
CA PRO A 180 9.13 28.98 18.48
C PRO A 180 9.81 30.32 18.78
N ALA A 181 10.49 30.46 19.93
CA ALA A 181 11.22 31.68 20.27
C ALA A 181 12.47 31.91 19.39
N ASN A 182 12.98 30.86 18.74
CA ASN A 182 14.14 30.93 17.86
C ASN A 182 13.77 31.14 16.38
N ARG A 183 12.47 31.12 16.05
CA ARG A 183 11.98 31.28 14.68
C ARG A 183 11.93 32.76 14.31
N ASP A 184 12.42 33.08 13.13
CA ASP A 184 12.25 34.37 12.48
C ASP A 184 11.35 34.24 11.25
N THR A 185 10.86 35.37 10.74
CA THR A 185 10.01 35.43 9.55
C THR A 185 10.51 36.49 8.60
N VAL A 186 10.73 36.09 7.34
CA VAL A 186 11.07 37.00 6.24
C VAL A 186 10.03 36.89 5.13
N PHE A 187 9.59 38.03 4.59
CA PHE A 187 8.78 38.06 3.38
C PHE A 187 9.68 37.98 2.16
N LEU A 188 9.35 37.08 1.24
CA LEU A 188 10.12 36.92 0.01
C LEU A 188 9.80 38.06 -0.96
N ILE A 189 10.76 38.36 -1.84
CA ILE A 189 10.62 39.35 -2.90
C ILE A 189 10.45 38.68 -4.26
N SER A 190 9.67 39.28 -5.15
CA SER A 190 9.60 38.89 -6.57
C SER A 190 10.26 39.99 -7.41
N PRO A 191 11.53 39.82 -7.84
CA PRO A 191 12.29 40.89 -8.49
C PRO A 191 11.67 41.40 -9.79
N THR A 192 11.02 40.51 -10.53
CA THR A 192 10.39 40.74 -11.83
C THR A 192 8.89 41.02 -11.73
N GLY A 193 8.30 40.88 -10.53
CA GLY A 193 6.86 41.01 -10.32
C GLY A 193 6.04 39.83 -10.83
N ASP A 194 6.67 38.68 -11.10
CA ASP A 194 6.03 37.43 -11.51
C ASP A 194 5.69 36.53 -10.31
N ASN A 195 5.40 35.25 -10.52
CA ASN A 195 5.06 34.33 -9.43
C ASN A 195 6.28 33.67 -8.77
N TYR A 196 7.50 34.06 -9.14
CA TYR A 196 8.73 33.56 -8.55
C TYR A 196 9.22 34.52 -7.47
N TYR A 197 9.47 33.94 -6.31
CA TYR A 197 9.86 34.63 -5.09
C TYR A 197 11.21 34.10 -4.62
N SER A 198 12.02 34.99 -4.06
CA SER A 198 13.29 34.62 -3.45
C SER A 198 13.62 35.46 -2.22
N THR A 199 14.50 34.91 -1.38
CA THR A 199 15.18 35.63 -0.31
C THR A 199 16.57 35.02 -0.11
N SER A 200 17.49 35.81 0.45
CA SER A 200 18.82 35.33 0.85
C SER A 200 18.96 35.46 2.36
N LEU A 201 19.39 34.38 3.01
CA LEU A 201 19.67 34.36 4.45
C LEU A 201 21.17 34.31 4.67
N THR A 202 21.69 35.18 5.55
CA THR A 202 23.08 35.12 5.99
C THR A 202 23.29 33.89 6.87
N ILE A 203 24.29 33.09 6.55
CA ILE A 203 24.62 31.88 7.30
C ILE A 203 25.48 32.27 8.52
N PRO A 204 25.08 31.92 9.76
CA PRO A 204 25.80 32.36 10.97
C PRO A 204 27.24 31.84 11.04
N TYR A 205 27.44 30.57 10.73
CA TYR A 205 28.74 29.90 10.70
C TYR A 205 28.64 28.52 10.03
N TYR A 206 29.76 27.98 9.58
CA TYR A 206 29.88 26.63 9.04
C TYR A 206 29.57 25.57 10.12
N GLY A 207 28.71 24.60 9.80
CA GLY A 207 28.11 23.64 10.74
C GLY A 207 26.73 24.06 11.26
N SER A 208 26.02 24.94 10.54
CA SER A 208 24.66 25.36 10.91
C SER A 208 23.61 24.49 10.22
N SER A 209 22.53 24.16 10.94
CA SER A 209 21.28 23.64 10.37
C SER A 209 20.32 24.79 10.14
N LEU A 210 19.74 24.86 8.95
CA LEU A 210 18.65 25.76 8.59
C LEU A 210 17.37 24.95 8.41
N ASP A 211 16.39 25.24 9.25
CA ASP A 211 15.08 24.62 9.22
C ASP A 211 14.03 25.67 8.86
N TYR A 212 13.09 25.33 7.98
CA TYR A 212 12.15 26.31 7.43
C TYR A 212 10.84 25.73 6.89
N HIS A 213 9.82 26.60 6.81
CA HIS A 213 8.63 26.38 6.01
C HIS A 213 8.16 27.68 5.38
N PHE A 214 7.35 27.57 4.33
CA PHE A 214 6.75 28.71 3.64
C PHE A 214 5.31 28.92 4.07
N PHE A 215 4.84 30.16 3.93
CA PHE A 215 3.42 30.47 3.87
C PHE A 215 3.10 31.45 2.74
N ALA A 216 1.88 31.33 2.22
CA ALA A 216 1.30 32.28 1.27
C ALA A 216 -0.16 32.53 1.64
N GLU A 217 -0.57 33.79 1.59
CA GLU A 217 -1.95 34.18 1.85
C GLU A 217 -2.68 34.42 0.52
N ASP A 218 -3.86 33.82 0.34
CA ASP A 218 -4.70 34.12 -0.82
C ASP A 218 -5.58 35.35 -0.59
N ASN A 219 -6.31 35.78 -1.62
CA ASN A 219 -7.18 36.96 -1.53
C ASN A 219 -8.44 36.74 -0.66
N PHE A 220 -8.66 35.52 -0.15
CA PHE A 220 -9.71 35.20 0.81
C PHE A 220 -9.16 35.12 2.25
N SER A 221 -7.92 35.56 2.47
CA SER A 221 -7.20 35.48 3.73
C SER A 221 -6.97 34.05 4.24
N ARG A 222 -7.01 33.05 3.35
CA ARG A 222 -6.57 31.68 3.67
C ARG A 222 -5.05 31.64 3.63
N ILE A 223 -4.45 30.99 4.62
CA ILE A 223 -3.01 30.78 4.70
C ILE A 223 -2.70 29.36 4.26
N TYR A 224 -1.91 29.25 3.19
CA TYR A 224 -1.35 28.01 2.70
C TYR A 224 0.08 27.87 3.20
N ARG A 225 0.49 26.65 3.52
CA ARG A 225 1.82 26.34 4.06
C ARG A 225 2.49 25.25 3.24
N MET A 226 3.81 25.30 3.18
CA MET A 226 4.64 24.25 2.60
C MET A 226 5.86 23.99 3.49
N PRO A 227 5.98 22.79 4.10
CA PRO A 227 4.99 21.71 4.14
C PRO A 227 3.65 22.12 4.79
N SER A 228 2.57 21.36 4.55
CA SER A 228 1.22 21.73 5.03
C SER A 228 1.01 21.49 6.53
N CYS A 229 1.56 20.41 7.10
CA CYS A 229 1.49 20.08 8.53
C CYS A 229 2.79 20.52 9.23
N ILE A 230 2.88 21.82 9.51
CA ILE A 230 4.12 22.46 10.01
C ILE A 230 4.50 22.10 11.45
N ASP A 231 3.59 21.46 12.20
CA ASP A 231 3.87 20.97 13.56
C ASP A 231 4.71 19.69 13.53
N GLU A 232 4.70 18.97 12.40
CA GLU A 232 5.44 17.72 12.21
C GLU A 232 6.52 17.84 11.14
N PHE A 233 6.30 18.65 10.10
CA PHE A 233 7.17 18.72 8.94
C PHE A 233 7.69 20.13 8.67
N HIS A 234 8.98 20.22 8.42
CA HIS A 234 9.70 21.37 7.92
C HIS A 234 10.81 20.88 7.00
N TYR A 235 11.30 21.76 6.12
CA TYR A 235 12.54 21.48 5.40
C TYR A 235 13.72 21.70 6.33
N SER A 236 14.78 20.91 6.15
CA SER A 236 16.03 21.01 6.88
C SER A 236 17.19 20.93 5.89
N THR A 237 18.16 21.82 6.02
CA THR A 237 19.42 21.77 5.28
C THR A 237 20.57 22.04 6.23
N TYR A 238 21.56 21.14 6.23
CA TYR A 238 22.78 21.26 7.00
C TYR A 238 23.92 21.76 6.11
N ILE A 239 24.55 22.85 6.54
CA ILE A 239 25.69 23.47 5.86
C ILE A 239 26.94 23.18 6.68
N GLY A 240 27.65 22.10 6.36
CA GLY A 240 28.75 21.61 7.17
C GLY A 240 29.37 20.32 6.64
N ILE A 241 30.29 19.71 7.39
CA ILE A 241 30.87 18.41 7.03
C ILE A 241 29.77 17.35 7.04
N ASP A 242 29.65 16.61 5.96
CA ASP A 242 28.71 15.51 5.89
C ASP A 242 29.26 14.27 6.59
N THR A 243 28.41 13.67 7.42
CA THR A 243 28.71 12.43 8.16
C THR A 243 27.57 11.42 8.08
N VAL A 244 26.53 11.76 7.30
CA VAL A 244 25.35 10.93 7.14
C VAL A 244 25.66 9.88 6.09
N LYS A 245 25.35 8.62 6.38
CA LYS A 245 25.59 7.52 5.44
C LYS A 245 24.38 7.32 4.53
N PRO A 246 24.58 7.00 3.24
CA PRO A 246 23.50 6.62 2.33
C PRO A 246 22.58 5.56 2.93
N VAL A 247 21.28 5.63 2.66
CA VAL A 247 20.28 4.64 3.09
C VAL A 247 19.92 3.76 1.89
N ILE A 248 20.01 2.44 2.07
CA ILE A 248 19.69 1.44 1.03
C ILE A 248 18.37 0.75 1.43
N LYS A 249 17.38 0.75 0.54
CA LYS A 249 16.13 -0.01 0.67
C LYS A 249 16.06 -1.06 -0.44
N TYR A 250 16.06 -2.32 -0.06
CA TYR A 250 16.07 -3.45 -1.00
C TYR A 250 15.46 -4.71 -0.36
N TYR A 251 14.70 -5.47 -1.14
CA TYR A 251 14.08 -6.73 -0.72
C TYR A 251 14.76 -7.90 -1.42
N PRO A 252 15.51 -8.77 -0.70
CA PRO A 252 16.20 -9.89 -1.31
C PRO A 252 15.23 -10.99 -1.74
N GLN A 253 15.55 -11.66 -2.85
CA GLN A 253 14.85 -12.88 -3.26
C GLN A 253 15.22 -14.05 -2.36
N MET A 254 14.26 -14.94 -2.07
CA MET A 254 14.49 -16.09 -1.18
C MET A 254 15.27 -17.23 -1.86
N PHE A 255 15.15 -17.39 -3.17
CA PHE A 255 15.87 -18.38 -3.96
C PHE A 255 15.87 -18.01 -5.45
N TYR A 256 16.72 -18.66 -6.24
CA TYR A 256 16.62 -18.71 -7.71
C TYR A 256 16.72 -20.16 -8.18
N PHE A 257 16.10 -20.52 -9.31
CA PHE A 257 16.35 -21.83 -9.91
C PHE A 257 17.68 -21.86 -10.67
N GLU A 258 18.27 -23.03 -10.81
CA GLU A 258 19.47 -23.24 -11.64
C GLU A 258 19.28 -22.88 -13.13
N THR A 259 18.01 -22.78 -13.58
CA THR A 259 17.63 -22.34 -14.94
C THR A 259 17.49 -20.82 -15.06
N ILE A 260 17.71 -20.05 -13.99
CA ILE A 260 17.66 -18.59 -14.05
C ILE A 260 18.68 -18.12 -15.09
N ASP A 261 18.24 -17.22 -15.98
CA ASP A 261 19.03 -16.63 -17.07
C ASP A 261 19.52 -15.22 -16.74
N THR A 262 18.77 -14.50 -15.91
CA THR A 262 19.08 -13.15 -15.48
C THR A 262 18.56 -12.89 -14.07
N ILE A 263 19.43 -12.34 -13.22
CA ILE A 263 19.08 -11.83 -11.89
C ILE A 263 18.98 -10.31 -11.98
N PHE A 264 17.80 -9.76 -11.71
CA PHE A 264 17.56 -8.31 -11.71
C PHE A 264 17.68 -7.75 -10.30
N PHE A 265 18.40 -6.63 -10.19
CA PHE A 265 18.48 -5.82 -8.99
C PHE A 265 17.82 -4.49 -9.26
N GLU A 266 16.86 -4.14 -8.42
CA GLU A 266 16.22 -2.82 -8.38
C GLU A 266 16.10 -2.43 -6.92
N LEU A 267 16.60 -1.25 -6.57
CA LEU A 267 16.65 -0.78 -5.20
C LEU A 267 16.58 0.74 -5.13
N ASN A 268 16.18 1.25 -3.97
CA ASN A 268 16.17 2.68 -3.70
C ASN A 268 17.35 3.04 -2.80
N VAL A 269 18.15 4.03 -3.22
CA VAL A 269 19.23 4.61 -2.41
C VAL A 269 19.04 6.11 -2.27
N THR A 270 19.08 6.59 -1.04
CA THR A 270 18.95 8.01 -0.73
C THR A 270 20.11 8.47 0.13
N ASP A 271 20.46 9.74 0.00
CA ASP A 271 21.47 10.40 0.82
C ASP A 271 21.15 11.90 0.91
N ASN A 272 21.58 12.56 1.99
CA ASN A 272 21.27 13.97 2.29
C ASN A 272 21.96 14.96 1.35
N ILE A 273 23.16 14.64 0.86
CA ILE A 273 23.89 15.44 -0.15
C ILE A 273 23.91 14.77 -1.53
N GLY A 274 23.45 13.52 -1.59
CA GLY A 274 23.21 12.76 -2.80
C GLY A 274 24.17 11.58 -2.96
N VAL A 275 23.74 10.61 -3.75
CA VAL A 275 24.46 9.36 -3.97
C VAL A 275 25.42 9.50 -5.16
N ASP A 276 26.68 9.14 -4.98
CA ASP A 276 27.70 9.12 -6.04
C ASP A 276 27.69 7.78 -6.78
N THR A 277 27.88 6.70 -6.03
CA THR A 277 28.10 5.36 -6.59
C THR A 277 27.31 4.31 -5.83
N VAL A 278 26.67 3.40 -6.58
CA VAL A 278 26.07 2.18 -6.04
C VAL A 278 26.61 0.99 -6.80
N TYR A 279 27.05 -0.05 -6.09
CA TYR A 279 27.52 -1.28 -6.71
C TYR A 279 27.17 -2.52 -5.89
N LEU A 280 27.13 -3.64 -6.59
CA LEU A 280 26.93 -4.98 -6.04
C LEU A 280 28.26 -5.71 -6.06
N GLU A 281 28.63 -6.33 -4.95
CA GLU A 281 29.67 -7.36 -4.90
C GLU A 281 29.00 -8.73 -4.78
N TYR A 282 29.41 -9.70 -5.58
CA TYR A 282 28.80 -11.02 -5.58
C TYR A 282 29.81 -12.14 -5.87
N LYS A 283 29.50 -13.35 -5.38
CA LYS A 283 30.26 -14.58 -5.65
C LYS A 283 29.32 -15.79 -5.64
N ILE A 284 29.68 -16.82 -6.41
CA ILE A 284 29.01 -18.13 -6.33
C ILE A 284 29.79 -19.00 -5.34
N ASN A 285 29.11 -19.53 -4.33
CA ASN A 285 29.71 -20.31 -3.25
C ASN A 285 30.91 -19.56 -2.62
N GLU A 286 32.06 -20.21 -2.52
CA GLU A 286 33.34 -19.63 -2.10
C GLU A 286 34.25 -19.26 -3.29
N GLY A 287 33.64 -18.98 -4.45
CA GLY A 287 34.35 -18.57 -5.66
C GLY A 287 34.90 -17.14 -5.61
N GLU A 288 35.35 -16.66 -6.78
CA GLU A 288 35.89 -15.31 -6.94
C GLU A 288 34.82 -14.24 -6.66
N LEU A 289 35.24 -13.14 -6.03
CA LEU A 289 34.40 -11.98 -5.79
C LEU A 289 34.39 -11.08 -7.02
N HIS A 290 33.21 -10.85 -7.57
CA HIS A 290 32.98 -9.94 -8.69
C HIS A 290 32.25 -8.69 -8.22
N SER A 291 32.32 -7.62 -9.01
CA SER A 291 31.61 -6.37 -8.75
C SER A 291 30.94 -5.84 -10.01
N ILE A 292 29.76 -5.25 -9.85
CA ILE A 292 29.02 -4.55 -10.92
C ILE A 292 28.38 -3.28 -10.36
N GLY A 293 28.56 -2.14 -11.05
CA GLY A 293 27.92 -0.88 -10.69
C GLY A 293 26.44 -0.87 -11.10
N LEU A 294 25.56 -0.32 -10.27
CA LEU A 294 24.15 -0.09 -10.61
C LEU A 294 23.99 1.29 -11.25
N LYS A 295 23.07 1.40 -12.20
CA LYS A 295 22.77 2.65 -12.89
C LYS A 295 21.56 3.32 -12.25
N SER A 296 21.60 4.63 -12.16
CA SER A 296 20.46 5.43 -11.73
C SER A 296 19.42 5.50 -12.87
N ASP A 297 18.17 5.14 -12.56
CA ASP A 297 17.02 5.20 -13.48
C ASP A 297 16.03 6.32 -13.10
N GLY A 298 16.42 7.17 -12.15
CA GLY A 298 15.64 8.27 -11.57
C GLY A 298 16.38 8.91 -10.40
N MET A 299 15.75 9.80 -9.62
CA MET A 299 16.44 10.50 -8.52
C MET A 299 17.00 9.55 -7.44
N GLU A 300 16.30 8.45 -7.12
CA GLU A 300 16.67 7.57 -6.00
C GLU A 300 16.70 6.08 -6.38
N SER A 301 16.29 5.71 -7.61
CA SER A 301 16.22 4.32 -8.05
C SER A 301 17.49 3.90 -8.78
N PHE A 302 18.01 2.73 -8.42
CA PHE A 302 19.20 2.12 -8.99
C PHE A 302 18.93 0.70 -9.45
N SER A 303 19.35 0.36 -10.66
CA SER A 303 19.15 -0.98 -11.21
C SER A 303 20.37 -1.55 -11.95
N ASN A 304 20.43 -2.88 -11.99
CA ASN A 304 21.23 -3.61 -12.97
C ASN A 304 20.72 -5.06 -13.11
N ALA A 305 21.18 -5.75 -14.15
CA ALA A 305 20.87 -7.13 -14.43
C ALA A 305 22.16 -7.95 -14.59
N LEU A 306 22.24 -9.08 -13.87
CA LEU A 306 23.31 -10.06 -14.03
C LEU A 306 22.85 -11.20 -14.91
N LYS A 307 23.50 -11.40 -16.05
CA LYS A 307 23.36 -12.62 -16.84
C LYS A 307 24.09 -13.77 -16.17
N THR A 308 23.40 -14.89 -16.00
CA THR A 308 23.88 -16.03 -15.21
C THR A 308 24.49 -17.15 -16.06
N GLU A 309 24.48 -17.00 -17.39
CA GLU A 309 24.97 -17.99 -18.36
C GLU A 309 26.42 -18.42 -18.08
N SER A 310 27.27 -17.49 -17.62
CA SER A 310 28.68 -17.75 -17.31
C SER A 310 28.90 -18.39 -15.93
N PHE A 311 27.89 -18.39 -15.06
CA PHE A 311 28.02 -18.88 -13.68
C PHE A 311 27.92 -20.40 -13.59
N ASN A 312 27.36 -21.07 -14.60
CA ASN A 312 27.12 -22.53 -14.62
C ASN A 312 26.40 -23.04 -13.37
N LEU A 313 25.38 -22.31 -12.91
CA LEU A 313 24.65 -22.58 -11.67
C LEU A 313 24.09 -24.01 -11.62
N LYS A 314 24.15 -24.61 -10.43
CA LYS A 314 23.59 -25.92 -10.10
C LYS A 314 22.80 -25.86 -8.80
N GLY A 315 21.78 -26.69 -8.71
CA GLY A 315 21.05 -26.90 -7.47
C GLY A 315 21.99 -27.22 -6.30
N GLY A 316 21.87 -26.44 -5.21
CA GLY A 316 22.74 -26.50 -4.04
C GLY A 316 23.82 -25.41 -4.01
N ASP A 317 24.06 -24.71 -5.13
CA ASP A 317 24.91 -23.52 -5.14
C ASP A 317 24.31 -22.39 -4.29
N LYS A 318 25.15 -21.46 -3.88
CA LYS A 318 24.77 -20.25 -3.15
C LYS A 318 25.21 -19.03 -3.94
N PHE A 319 24.25 -18.19 -4.30
CA PHE A 319 24.54 -16.85 -4.80
C PHE A 319 24.67 -15.90 -3.62
N ASN A 320 25.91 -15.50 -3.33
CA ASN A 320 26.21 -14.58 -2.24
C ASN A 320 26.41 -13.18 -2.79
N TYR A 321 25.73 -12.17 -2.25
CA TYR A 321 25.94 -10.78 -2.67
C TYR A 321 25.75 -9.77 -1.54
N ARG A 322 26.31 -8.59 -1.71
CA ARG A 322 26.06 -7.41 -0.87
C ARG A 322 26.07 -6.16 -1.72
N ILE A 323 25.41 -5.12 -1.23
CA ILE A 323 25.23 -3.85 -1.93
C ILE A 323 26.00 -2.77 -1.17
N THR A 324 26.75 -1.95 -1.88
CA THR A 324 27.46 -0.81 -1.31
C THR A 324 27.01 0.47 -1.99
N ALA A 325 26.63 1.46 -1.20
CA ALA A 325 26.36 2.83 -1.63
C ALA A 325 27.39 3.79 -1.04
N ILE A 326 27.81 4.77 -1.85
CA ILE A 326 28.76 5.82 -1.52
C ILE A 326 28.11 7.17 -1.86
N ASP A 327 28.16 8.11 -0.93
CA ASP A 327 27.63 9.48 -1.13
C ASP A 327 28.59 10.38 -1.93
N LYS A 328 28.17 11.63 -2.11
CA LYS A 328 28.94 12.69 -2.76
C LYS A 328 29.81 13.52 -1.80
N ALA A 329 30.00 13.07 -0.56
CA ALA A 329 30.77 13.84 0.42
C ALA A 329 32.25 13.94 -0.02
N ARG A 330 32.90 15.03 0.38
CA ARG A 330 34.33 15.27 0.14
C ARG A 330 35.19 14.19 0.81
N ILE A 331 34.75 13.70 1.97
CA ILE A 331 35.22 12.45 2.57
C ILE A 331 34.04 11.48 2.46
N PRO A 332 34.03 10.57 1.46
CA PRO A 332 32.84 9.80 1.16
C PRO A 332 32.39 8.94 2.34
N ASN A 333 31.10 9.02 2.72
CA ASN A 333 30.50 8.04 3.60
C ASN A 333 29.94 6.89 2.77
N SER A 334 29.90 5.71 3.38
CA SER A 334 29.44 4.50 2.72
C SER A 334 28.56 3.66 3.63
N ARG A 335 27.64 2.92 2.99
CA ARG A 335 26.83 1.89 3.62
C ARG A 335 26.90 0.60 2.83
N VAL A 336 27.15 -0.49 3.54
CA VAL A 336 27.05 -1.86 3.03
C VAL A 336 25.75 -2.49 3.54
N TYR A 337 25.02 -3.18 2.66
CA TYR A 337 23.78 -3.89 2.94
C TYR A 337 23.92 -5.36 2.52
N PRO A 338 23.66 -6.35 3.41
CA PRO A 338 22.90 -6.24 4.67
C PRO A 338 23.66 -5.57 5.82
N CYS A 339 24.95 -5.85 5.98
CA CYS A 339 25.86 -5.12 6.87
C CYS A 339 27.33 -5.42 6.50
N GLU A 340 28.26 -4.76 7.20
CA GLU A 340 29.70 -4.93 6.97
C GLU A 340 30.17 -6.38 7.18
N GLY A 341 30.92 -6.89 6.21
CA GLY A 341 31.48 -8.26 6.26
C GLY A 341 30.48 -9.39 5.98
N GLU A 342 29.19 -9.08 5.79
CA GLU A 342 28.15 -10.08 5.51
C GLU A 342 27.66 -10.02 4.06
N PHE A 343 27.06 -11.11 3.62
CA PHE A 343 26.41 -11.27 2.32
C PHE A 343 24.98 -11.73 2.54
N PHE A 344 24.06 -11.27 1.69
CA PHE A 344 22.86 -12.06 1.41
C PHE A 344 23.29 -13.39 0.80
N THR A 345 22.75 -14.48 1.30
CA THR A 345 22.99 -15.83 0.76
C THR A 345 21.67 -16.35 0.19
N VAL A 346 21.57 -16.35 -1.13
CA VAL A 346 20.39 -16.86 -1.84
C VAL A 346 20.70 -18.24 -2.39
N PRO A 347 19.98 -19.30 -1.97
CA PRO A 347 20.17 -20.64 -2.50
C PRO A 347 19.77 -20.72 -3.98
N ILE A 348 20.54 -21.49 -4.74
CA ILE A 348 20.18 -21.94 -6.07
C ILE A 348 19.47 -23.28 -5.94
N GLU A 349 18.21 -23.30 -6.34
CA GLU A 349 17.33 -24.44 -6.25
C GLU A 349 17.41 -25.30 -7.52
N LYS A 350 17.51 -26.61 -7.32
CA LYS A 350 17.42 -27.58 -8.41
C LYS A 350 15.99 -27.58 -8.97
N ILE A 351 15.88 -27.63 -10.30
CA ILE A 351 14.65 -28.00 -10.98
C ILE A 351 14.87 -29.37 -11.65
N ASN A 352 13.87 -30.24 -11.63
CA ASN A 352 13.97 -31.54 -12.29
C ASN A 352 13.71 -31.37 -13.80
N GLU A 353 14.06 -32.39 -14.58
CA GLU A 353 13.69 -32.47 -15.99
C GLU A 353 12.15 -32.49 -16.13
N ALA A 354 11.66 -31.93 -17.24
CA ALA A 354 10.23 -31.89 -17.49
C ALA A 354 9.70 -33.28 -17.87
N GLU A 355 8.53 -33.64 -17.33
CA GLU A 355 7.90 -34.94 -17.52
C GLU A 355 6.48 -34.79 -18.09
N TYR A 356 5.95 -35.81 -18.76
CA TYR A 356 4.56 -35.80 -19.25
C TYR A 356 3.53 -36.07 -18.15
N SER A 357 3.96 -36.66 -17.04
CA SER A 357 3.10 -36.95 -15.90
C SER A 357 3.89 -36.96 -14.61
N TYR A 358 3.22 -36.67 -13.50
CA TYR A 358 3.77 -36.78 -12.16
C TYR A 358 2.72 -37.36 -11.22
N SER A 359 3.10 -38.25 -10.32
CA SER A 359 2.20 -38.81 -9.32
C SER A 359 2.93 -39.09 -8.01
N THR A 360 2.25 -38.87 -6.89
CA THR A 360 2.79 -39.15 -5.57
C THR A 360 1.69 -39.41 -4.54
N ASP A 361 1.94 -40.36 -3.64
CA ASP A 361 1.20 -40.55 -2.39
C ASP A 361 1.85 -39.76 -1.23
N PHE A 362 2.80 -38.89 -1.56
CA PHE A 362 3.65 -38.08 -0.69
C PHE A 362 4.59 -38.87 0.24
N LEU A 363 4.64 -40.19 0.17
CA LEU A 363 5.59 -40.98 0.94
C LEU A 363 7.00 -40.76 0.39
N ASN A 364 7.88 -40.15 1.20
CA ASN A 364 9.25 -39.78 0.82
C ASN A 364 9.37 -38.77 -0.33
N ALA A 365 8.32 -37.99 -0.62
CA ALA A 365 8.31 -37.05 -1.74
C ALA A 365 8.86 -35.65 -1.41
N SER A 366 9.41 -35.41 -0.21
CA SER A 366 9.84 -34.07 0.21
C SER A 366 10.88 -33.43 -0.72
N ALA A 367 11.70 -34.23 -1.39
CA ALA A 367 12.70 -33.73 -2.34
C ALA A 367 12.09 -33.26 -3.67
N ASP A 368 10.85 -33.65 -3.98
CA ASP A 368 10.15 -33.27 -5.20
C ASP A 368 9.54 -31.86 -5.09
N PHE A 369 9.50 -31.28 -3.89
CA PHE A 369 8.86 -30.00 -3.63
C PHE A 369 9.84 -28.96 -3.10
N LEU A 370 9.54 -27.71 -3.39
CA LEU A 370 10.07 -26.53 -2.70
C LEU A 370 8.95 -25.95 -1.85
N PHE A 371 9.21 -25.77 -0.56
CA PHE A 371 8.21 -25.38 0.43
C PHE A 371 8.43 -23.95 0.91
N ASP A 372 7.33 -23.22 1.07
CA ASP A 372 7.25 -22.04 1.90
C ASP A 372 6.13 -22.25 2.93
N GLY A 373 6.51 -22.62 4.14
CA GLY A 373 5.64 -22.95 5.28
C GLY A 373 4.74 -24.20 5.17
N MET A 374 4.39 -24.69 3.96
CA MET A 374 3.77 -26.02 3.81
C MET A 374 4.77 -27.16 4.07
N LYS A 375 4.29 -28.34 4.45
CA LYS A 375 5.13 -29.53 4.70
C LYS A 375 4.42 -30.81 4.29
N ILE A 376 5.20 -31.86 3.98
CA ILE A 376 4.68 -33.22 3.87
C ILE A 376 4.60 -33.84 5.27
N LEU A 377 3.38 -34.17 5.71
CA LEU A 377 3.11 -34.69 7.05
C LEU A 377 2.07 -35.82 7.00
N LYS A 378 1.97 -36.55 8.11
CA LYS A 378 0.85 -37.45 8.42
C LYS A 378 0.36 -37.15 9.84
N PRO A 379 -0.48 -36.11 10.02
CA PRO A 379 -0.98 -35.74 11.33
C PRO A 379 -1.99 -36.75 11.88
N LYS A 380 -2.29 -36.65 13.17
CA LYS A 380 -3.30 -37.51 13.82
C LYS A 380 -4.65 -37.36 13.11
N GLY A 381 -5.31 -38.46 12.78
CA GLY A 381 -6.58 -38.47 12.04
C GLY A 381 -6.42 -38.66 10.53
N PHE A 382 -5.18 -38.76 10.03
CA PHE A 382 -4.85 -39.08 8.64
C PHE A 382 -4.12 -40.42 8.56
N THR A 383 -4.38 -41.17 7.50
CA THR A 383 -3.77 -42.49 7.25
C THR A 383 -2.60 -42.42 6.27
N ASN A 384 -2.61 -41.45 5.34
CA ASN A 384 -1.57 -41.27 4.34
C ASN A 384 -0.71 -40.03 4.65
N TYR A 385 0.40 -39.90 3.95
CA TYR A 385 1.14 -38.65 3.93
C TYR A 385 0.48 -37.70 2.93
N GLY A 386 0.54 -36.41 3.21
CA GLY A 386 0.01 -35.37 2.33
C GLY A 386 0.76 -34.06 2.49
N LEU A 387 0.51 -33.11 1.59
CA LEU A 387 0.88 -31.71 1.80
C LEU A 387 -0.07 -31.11 2.83
N HIS A 388 0.48 -30.42 3.82
CA HIS A 388 -0.27 -29.75 4.86
C HIS A 388 0.26 -28.33 5.06
N THR A 389 -0.64 -27.37 5.21
CA THR A 389 -0.33 -26.09 5.87
C THR A 389 -0.11 -26.32 7.37
N PRO A 390 0.37 -25.33 8.14
CA PRO A 390 0.25 -25.38 9.59
C PRO A 390 -1.22 -25.56 10.02
N HIS A 391 -1.43 -26.17 11.19
CA HIS A 391 -2.75 -26.46 11.76
C HIS A 391 -2.81 -25.96 13.23
N PRO A 392 -3.40 -24.79 13.51
CA PRO A 392 -3.98 -23.84 12.54
C PRO A 392 -2.91 -23.16 11.68
N TYR A 393 -3.33 -22.60 10.54
CA TYR A 393 -2.49 -21.65 9.79
C TYR A 393 -2.53 -20.27 10.46
N GLU A 394 -1.55 -19.42 10.16
CA GLU A 394 -1.45 -18.09 10.77
C GLU A 394 -2.20 -17.05 9.94
N SER A 395 -2.72 -16.04 10.62
CA SER A 395 -3.30 -14.83 10.06
C SER A 395 -2.59 -13.62 10.67
N PRO A 396 -2.23 -12.59 9.89
CA PRO A 396 -1.67 -11.37 10.45
C PRO A 396 -2.68 -10.66 11.34
N GLU A 397 -2.19 -9.90 12.32
CA GLU A 397 -3.02 -9.09 13.23
C GLU A 397 -3.08 -7.61 12.80
N GLU A 398 -2.69 -7.32 11.55
CA GLU A 398 -2.58 -5.99 10.97
C GLU A 398 -3.38 -5.87 9.67
N THR A 399 -4.24 -4.85 9.58
CA THR A 399 -5.06 -4.61 8.38
C THR A 399 -4.17 -4.33 7.17
N GLY A 400 -4.39 -5.06 6.08
CA GLY A 400 -3.66 -4.88 4.82
C GLY A 400 -2.41 -5.76 4.67
N ASP A 401 -2.06 -6.54 5.69
CA ASP A 401 -1.02 -7.57 5.60
C ASP A 401 -1.60 -8.92 5.15
N SER A 402 -0.74 -9.87 4.77
CA SER A 402 -1.16 -11.23 4.39
C SER A 402 -0.06 -12.26 4.61
N ILE A 403 -0.46 -13.51 4.85
CA ILE A 403 0.46 -14.65 4.94
C ILE A 403 0.18 -15.63 3.80
N GLY A 404 1.26 -16.08 3.14
CA GLY A 404 1.20 -17.06 2.05
C GLY A 404 1.93 -18.35 2.44
N TYR A 405 1.32 -19.49 2.12
CA TYR A 405 1.99 -20.79 2.22
C TYR A 405 2.03 -21.44 0.85
N THR A 406 3.18 -21.99 0.44
CA THR A 406 3.32 -22.65 -0.86
C THR A 406 4.01 -24.02 -0.79
N ALA A 407 3.60 -24.90 -1.69
CA ALA A 407 4.33 -26.10 -2.07
C ALA A 407 4.44 -26.15 -3.59
N MET A 408 5.63 -25.95 -4.10
CA MET A 408 5.91 -25.93 -5.54
C MET A 408 6.55 -27.25 -5.96
N LEU A 409 5.97 -27.90 -6.97
CA LEU A 409 6.55 -29.10 -7.56
C LEU A 409 7.81 -28.72 -8.37
N ARG A 410 8.94 -29.37 -8.07
CA ARG A 410 10.22 -29.15 -8.76
C ARG A 410 10.28 -29.83 -10.13
N THR A 411 9.36 -30.72 -10.43
CA THR A 411 9.23 -31.37 -11.75
C THR A 411 8.21 -30.59 -12.59
N PRO A 412 8.66 -29.81 -13.59
CA PRO A 412 7.73 -29.23 -14.55
C PRO A 412 6.98 -30.34 -15.28
N VAL A 413 5.70 -30.14 -15.53
CA VAL A 413 4.89 -31.07 -16.32
C VAL A 413 4.63 -30.46 -17.70
N ILE A 414 4.81 -31.24 -18.76
CA ILE A 414 4.52 -30.81 -20.12
C ILE A 414 3.02 -30.57 -20.28
N TYR A 415 2.63 -29.33 -20.60
CA TYR A 415 1.24 -28.96 -20.77
C TYR A 415 0.65 -29.62 -22.03
N ASP A 416 -0.46 -30.34 -21.88
CA ASP A 416 -1.23 -30.92 -22.98
C ASP A 416 -2.66 -30.38 -22.98
N ASP A 417 -2.99 -29.58 -23.99
CA ASP A 417 -4.31 -28.96 -24.13
C ASP A 417 -5.41 -29.92 -24.60
N GLN A 418 -5.06 -31.14 -25.04
CA GLN A 418 -6.01 -32.15 -25.50
C GLN A 418 -6.45 -33.12 -24.40
N GLY A 419 -5.70 -33.19 -23.29
CA GLY A 419 -5.92 -34.28 -22.36
C GLY A 419 -5.27 -34.16 -21.00
N MET A 420 -4.73 -33.02 -20.56
CA MET A 420 -4.15 -32.96 -19.22
C MET A 420 -5.22 -32.81 -18.12
N LEU A 421 -5.07 -33.57 -17.03
CA LEU A 421 -5.81 -33.39 -15.78
C LEU A 421 -4.85 -33.26 -14.59
N ILE A 422 -5.36 -32.62 -13.53
CA ILE A 422 -4.74 -32.59 -12.21
C ILE A 422 -5.77 -33.15 -11.24
N SER A 423 -5.46 -34.24 -10.54
CA SER A 423 -6.34 -34.83 -9.55
C SER A 423 -5.62 -35.13 -8.25
N TYR A 424 -6.34 -34.96 -7.14
CA TYR A 424 -5.84 -35.18 -5.79
C TYR A 424 -7.03 -35.30 -4.84
N LYS A 425 -6.80 -35.75 -3.62
CA LYS A 425 -7.74 -35.60 -2.51
C LYS A 425 -7.39 -34.36 -1.72
N GLU A 426 -8.37 -33.65 -1.21
CA GLU A 426 -8.13 -32.46 -0.39
C GLU A 426 -9.12 -32.29 0.77
N LEU A 427 -8.71 -31.49 1.75
CA LEU A 427 -9.56 -30.92 2.79
C LEU A 427 -9.21 -29.45 2.98
N VAL A 428 -10.20 -28.56 2.80
CA VAL A 428 -10.05 -27.10 2.97
C VAL A 428 -10.90 -26.59 4.12
N LEU A 429 -10.26 -26.12 5.19
CA LEU A 429 -10.86 -25.50 6.37
C LEU A 429 -10.21 -24.13 6.62
N VAL A 430 -10.50 -23.19 5.74
CA VAL A 430 -9.99 -21.80 5.75
C VAL A 430 -11.16 -20.82 5.89
N GLU A 431 -10.90 -19.58 6.28
CA GLU A 431 -11.96 -18.60 6.49
C GLU A 431 -12.81 -18.43 5.22
N PRO A 432 -14.15 -18.56 5.32
CA PRO A 432 -15.02 -18.31 4.21
C PRO A 432 -15.20 -16.79 3.99
N GLY A 433 -15.10 -16.35 2.75
CA GLY A 433 -15.52 -14.98 2.40
C GLY A 433 -17.02 -14.73 2.62
N GLU A 434 -17.43 -13.46 2.55
CA GLU A 434 -18.83 -13.07 2.71
C GLU A 434 -19.76 -13.71 1.65
N ASP A 435 -20.98 -14.04 2.05
CA ASP A 435 -21.99 -14.65 1.18
C ASP A 435 -22.26 -13.78 -0.06
N GLY A 436 -22.13 -14.38 -1.25
CA GLY A 436 -22.39 -13.72 -2.53
C GLY A 436 -21.19 -13.02 -3.17
N TYR A 437 -20.00 -13.10 -2.57
CA TYR A 437 -18.77 -12.56 -3.15
C TYR A 437 -17.88 -13.66 -3.74
N ASP A 438 -17.42 -13.41 -4.98
CA ASP A 438 -16.53 -14.30 -5.74
C ASP A 438 -15.04 -14.03 -5.45
N PHE A 439 -14.17 -14.93 -5.90
CA PHE A 439 -12.71 -14.95 -5.64
C PHE A 439 -11.97 -13.62 -5.86
N TRP A 440 -12.44 -12.77 -6.77
CA TRP A 440 -11.80 -11.49 -7.08
C TRP A 440 -12.20 -10.34 -6.14
N SER A 441 -13.08 -10.62 -5.17
CA SER A 441 -13.58 -9.64 -4.21
C SER A 441 -12.65 -9.45 -3.03
N THR A 442 -12.56 -8.23 -2.51
CA THR A 442 -11.91 -7.96 -1.21
C THR A 442 -12.64 -8.57 -0.01
N TYR A 443 -13.86 -9.08 -0.23
CA TYR A 443 -14.64 -9.83 0.75
C TYR A 443 -14.46 -11.36 0.59
N PHE A 444 -13.48 -11.79 -0.22
CA PHE A 444 -13.00 -13.17 -0.31
C PHE A 444 -11.70 -13.27 0.49
N TYR A 445 -11.83 -13.55 1.78
CA TYR A 445 -10.78 -13.45 2.79
C TYR A 445 -9.63 -14.45 2.54
N ASP A 446 -9.76 -15.67 3.05
CA ASP A 446 -8.78 -16.73 2.86
C ASP A 446 -9.11 -17.61 1.66
N TYR A 447 -8.09 -18.12 1.00
CA TYR A 447 -8.30 -19.04 -0.12
C TYR A 447 -7.12 -19.96 -0.38
N VAL A 448 -7.43 -21.09 -1.01
CA VAL A 448 -6.45 -21.98 -1.61
C VAL A 448 -6.55 -21.90 -3.12
N ILE A 449 -5.42 -22.05 -3.80
CA ILE A 449 -5.33 -21.98 -5.26
C ILE A 449 -4.21 -22.87 -5.77
N ILE A 450 -4.35 -23.29 -7.04
CA ILE A 450 -3.30 -23.95 -7.79
C ILE A 450 -2.92 -23.08 -8.95
N GLU A 451 -1.62 -22.85 -9.09
CA GLU A 451 -1.07 -21.92 -10.07
C GLU A 451 -0.01 -22.62 -10.92
N GLY A 452 0.04 -22.22 -12.19
CA GLY A 452 1.02 -22.64 -13.17
C GLY A 452 2.03 -21.52 -13.43
N SER A 453 3.22 -21.89 -13.87
CA SER A 453 4.23 -20.96 -14.35
C SER A 453 4.99 -21.56 -15.53
N LYS A 454 5.25 -20.74 -16.55
CA LYS A 454 6.06 -21.12 -17.73
C LYS A 454 7.49 -20.54 -17.70
N ASP A 455 7.78 -19.71 -16.71
CA ASP A 455 9.02 -18.93 -16.58
C ASP A 455 9.72 -19.21 -15.25
N TYR A 456 9.57 -20.44 -14.77
CA TYR A 456 10.19 -20.96 -13.55
C TYR A 456 9.86 -20.13 -12.31
N GLY A 457 8.61 -19.68 -12.19
CA GLY A 457 8.09 -18.98 -11.02
C GLY A 457 8.30 -17.47 -11.02
N LYS A 458 8.82 -16.86 -12.11
CA LYS A 458 8.87 -15.40 -12.26
C LYS A 458 7.47 -14.80 -12.33
N THR A 459 6.55 -15.46 -13.04
CA THR A 459 5.12 -15.13 -13.08
C THR A 459 4.27 -16.38 -12.87
N TRP A 460 3.07 -16.18 -12.33
CA TRP A 460 2.13 -17.25 -12.00
C TRP A 460 0.76 -16.94 -12.61
N PHE A 461 0.09 -17.97 -13.12
CA PHE A 461 -1.27 -17.89 -13.63
C PHE A 461 -2.15 -18.96 -12.96
N PRO A 462 -3.44 -18.67 -12.71
CA PRO A 462 -4.34 -19.62 -12.06
C PRO A 462 -4.61 -20.84 -12.96
N LEU A 463 -4.52 -22.04 -12.40
CA LEU A 463 -5.03 -23.28 -13.03
C LEU A 463 -6.50 -23.53 -12.67
N THR A 464 -6.98 -22.86 -11.63
CA THR A 464 -8.36 -22.77 -11.15
C THR A 464 -8.53 -21.43 -10.44
N ASP A 465 -9.77 -20.93 -10.35
CA ASP A 465 -10.08 -19.84 -9.41
C ASP A 465 -9.74 -20.30 -7.98
N GLY A 466 -9.33 -19.35 -7.14
CA GLY A 466 -9.16 -19.60 -5.71
C GLY A 466 -10.50 -19.95 -5.05
N TYR A 467 -10.42 -20.77 -4.01
CA TYR A 467 -11.60 -21.28 -3.31
C TYR A 467 -11.33 -21.46 -1.83
N ASP A 468 -12.40 -21.43 -1.04
CA ASP A 468 -12.36 -21.58 0.41
C ASP A 468 -13.30 -22.70 0.87
N SER A 469 -13.59 -22.77 2.18
CA SER A 469 -14.46 -23.79 2.76
C SER A 469 -15.90 -23.80 2.21
N ARG A 470 -16.38 -22.72 1.56
CA ARG A 470 -17.73 -22.64 0.96
C ARG A 470 -17.91 -23.58 -0.22
N ILE A 471 -16.84 -24.01 -0.88
CA ILE A 471 -16.92 -24.93 -2.02
C ILE A 471 -17.54 -26.29 -1.64
N ASN A 472 -17.49 -26.67 -0.36
CA ASN A 472 -18.10 -27.87 0.17
C ASN A 472 -18.90 -27.56 1.43
N SER A 473 -20.22 -27.76 1.37
CA SER A 473 -21.12 -27.49 2.50
C SER A 473 -20.75 -28.17 3.81
N SER A 474 -20.13 -29.37 3.76
CA SER A 474 -19.66 -30.05 4.97
C SER A 474 -18.40 -29.41 5.56
N TRP A 475 -17.53 -28.84 4.73
CA TRP A 475 -16.36 -28.09 5.20
C TRP A 475 -16.75 -26.74 5.78
N LEU A 476 -17.66 -26.01 5.12
CA LEU A 476 -18.21 -24.77 5.66
C LEU A 476 -18.89 -24.99 7.02
N ALA A 477 -19.70 -26.05 7.14
CA ALA A 477 -20.32 -26.41 8.40
C ALA A 477 -19.30 -26.81 9.48
N ALA A 478 -18.22 -27.48 9.10
CA ALA A 478 -17.13 -27.84 10.02
C ALA A 478 -16.38 -26.60 10.51
N TYR A 479 -15.95 -25.71 9.61
CA TYR A 479 -15.28 -24.46 9.95
C TYR A 479 -16.12 -23.64 10.95
N ASN A 480 -17.41 -23.42 10.63
CA ASN A 480 -18.34 -22.66 11.46
C ASN A 480 -18.81 -23.40 12.73
N GLY A 481 -18.48 -24.69 12.87
CA GLY A 481 -18.97 -25.54 13.95
C GLY A 481 -18.31 -25.27 15.31
N SER A 482 -17.14 -24.63 15.33
CA SER A 482 -16.39 -24.33 16.56
C SER A 482 -15.52 -23.08 16.37
N ILE A 483 -16.01 -21.93 16.83
CA ILE A 483 -15.32 -20.63 16.71
C ILE A 483 -14.92 -20.11 18.10
N GLU A 484 -13.65 -19.74 18.28
CA GLU A 484 -13.16 -18.97 19.43
C GLU A 484 -12.56 -17.64 18.94
N GLY A 485 -13.15 -16.52 19.36
CA GLY A 485 -12.84 -15.22 18.76
C GLY A 485 -13.31 -15.18 17.31
N ASN A 486 -12.38 -14.95 16.38
CA ASN A 486 -12.62 -15.02 14.93
C ASN A 486 -12.10 -16.34 14.32
N ASN A 487 -11.47 -17.20 15.12
CA ASN A 487 -10.75 -18.35 14.60
C ASN A 487 -11.56 -19.64 14.73
N SER A 488 -11.52 -20.47 13.68
CA SER A 488 -12.05 -21.82 13.75
C SER A 488 -11.09 -22.75 14.50
N THR A 489 -11.61 -23.44 15.50
CA THR A 489 -10.90 -24.45 16.31
C THR A 489 -11.22 -25.88 15.86
N PHE A 490 -12.00 -26.04 14.79
CA PHE A 490 -12.37 -27.35 14.27
C PHE A 490 -11.13 -28.11 13.75
N VAL A 491 -10.98 -29.40 14.09
CA VAL A 491 -9.83 -30.20 13.66
C VAL A 491 -10.20 -31.07 12.46
N GLY A 492 -9.55 -30.82 11.33
CA GLY A 492 -9.69 -31.62 10.11
C GLY A 492 -9.19 -33.06 10.27
N THR A 493 -9.81 -34.01 9.55
CA THR A 493 -9.39 -35.42 9.53
C THR A 493 -9.47 -36.00 8.12
N GLY A 494 -8.71 -37.06 7.84
CA GLY A 494 -8.63 -37.68 6.52
C GLY A 494 -9.97 -38.22 6.00
N SER A 495 -10.94 -38.52 6.89
CA SER A 495 -12.29 -38.95 6.48
C SER A 495 -13.13 -37.86 5.82
N MET A 496 -12.72 -36.59 5.96
CA MET A 496 -13.38 -35.44 5.35
C MET A 496 -12.83 -35.08 3.97
N MET A 497 -11.75 -35.75 3.53
CA MET A 497 -11.11 -35.44 2.27
C MET A 497 -12.01 -35.83 1.09
N VAL A 498 -12.07 -34.96 0.09
CA VAL A 498 -12.81 -35.22 -1.15
C VAL A 498 -11.86 -35.23 -2.34
N LYS A 499 -12.17 -36.03 -3.36
CA LYS A 499 -11.41 -36.02 -4.61
C LYS A 499 -11.75 -34.76 -5.41
N ARG A 500 -10.73 -34.02 -5.82
CA ARG A 500 -10.81 -32.94 -6.80
C ARG A 500 -10.17 -33.39 -8.11
N THR A 501 -10.71 -32.88 -9.21
CA THR A 501 -10.14 -33.06 -10.55
C THR A 501 -10.29 -31.76 -11.31
N ILE A 502 -9.19 -31.26 -11.85
CA ILE A 502 -9.10 -30.02 -12.61
C ILE A 502 -8.66 -30.39 -14.02
N PHE A 503 -9.25 -29.71 -14.99
CA PHE A 503 -8.84 -29.75 -16.39
C PHE A 503 -8.32 -28.35 -16.73
N PRO A 504 -7.00 -28.12 -16.68
CA PRO A 504 -6.45 -26.78 -16.86
C PRO A 504 -6.78 -26.23 -18.25
N ARG A 505 -7.47 -25.09 -18.29
CA ARG A 505 -7.84 -24.38 -19.52
C ARG A 505 -7.04 -23.10 -19.65
N VAL A 506 -5.74 -23.24 -19.88
CA VAL A 506 -4.76 -22.15 -19.73
C VAL A 506 -4.00 -21.82 -21.02
N SER A 507 -4.62 -22.10 -22.17
CA SER A 507 -4.05 -21.85 -23.50
C SER A 507 -3.77 -20.37 -23.81
N SER A 508 -4.34 -19.44 -23.03
CA SER A 508 -4.00 -18.01 -23.08
C SER A 508 -2.65 -17.69 -22.42
N TYR A 509 -2.14 -18.58 -21.56
CA TYR A 509 -0.93 -18.38 -20.77
C TYR A 509 0.24 -19.21 -21.27
N ILE A 510 -0.02 -20.46 -21.68
CA ILE A 510 0.99 -21.44 -22.07
C ILE A 510 0.53 -22.25 -23.29
N SER A 511 1.47 -22.62 -24.17
CA SER A 511 1.20 -23.42 -25.38
C SER A 511 1.34 -24.91 -25.09
N SER A 512 0.56 -25.75 -25.78
CA SER A 512 0.72 -27.21 -25.69
C SER A 512 2.14 -27.63 -26.06
N GLY A 513 2.74 -28.54 -25.27
CA GLY A 513 4.12 -29.00 -25.38
C GLY A 513 5.13 -28.19 -24.57
N GLU A 514 4.75 -27.06 -23.97
CA GLU A 514 5.64 -26.28 -23.10
C GLU A 514 5.66 -26.84 -21.66
N PRO A 515 6.82 -26.82 -20.97
CA PRO A 515 6.91 -27.21 -19.57
C PRO A 515 6.22 -26.20 -18.65
N MET A 516 5.44 -26.71 -17.69
CA MET A 516 4.72 -25.92 -16.71
C MET A 516 5.11 -26.33 -15.28
N ILE A 517 5.61 -25.38 -14.49
CA ILE A 517 5.73 -25.57 -13.04
C ILE A 517 4.35 -25.41 -12.41
N ILE A 518 4.06 -26.24 -11.40
CA ILE A 518 2.81 -26.19 -10.64
C ILE A 518 3.14 -25.88 -9.17
N ARG A 519 2.39 -24.97 -8.55
CA ARG A 519 2.38 -24.77 -7.10
C ARG A 519 0.99 -24.82 -6.51
N PHE A 520 0.92 -25.25 -5.26
CA PHE A 520 -0.23 -25.15 -4.38
C PHE A 520 0.02 -23.97 -3.44
N ARG A 521 -0.96 -23.08 -3.28
CA ARG A 521 -0.85 -21.91 -2.41
C ARG A 521 -2.08 -21.74 -1.52
N LEU A 522 -1.86 -21.45 -0.24
CA LEU A 522 -2.85 -20.85 0.66
C LEU A 522 -2.51 -19.37 0.82
N PHE A 523 -3.53 -18.51 0.75
CA PHE A 523 -3.49 -17.11 1.13
C PHE A 523 -4.34 -16.91 2.39
N SER A 524 -3.79 -16.17 3.34
CA SER A 524 -4.38 -15.86 4.63
C SER A 524 -4.43 -14.34 4.82
N ASP A 525 -5.60 -13.77 4.98
CA ASP A 525 -5.82 -12.37 5.29
C ASP A 525 -5.85 -12.14 6.82
N PRO A 526 -5.97 -10.87 7.29
CA PRO A 526 -5.86 -10.60 8.72
C PRO A 526 -7.02 -11.13 9.58
N TYR A 527 -6.72 -11.37 10.86
CA TYR A 527 -7.65 -11.56 11.98
C TYR A 527 -8.37 -12.90 12.14
N ALA A 528 -8.51 -13.71 11.10
CA ALA A 528 -9.19 -14.99 11.19
C ALA A 528 -8.37 -16.11 10.57
N ASN A 529 -8.42 -17.28 11.20
CA ASN A 529 -7.78 -18.48 10.67
C ASN A 529 -8.58 -19.73 11.02
N GLY A 530 -8.12 -20.87 10.53
CA GLY A 530 -8.70 -22.16 10.79
C GLY A 530 -7.68 -23.28 10.70
N TRP A 531 -8.19 -24.50 10.54
CA TRP A 531 -7.32 -25.67 10.44
C TRP A 531 -6.41 -25.61 9.22
N GLY A 532 -6.88 -25.13 8.07
CA GLY A 532 -6.05 -24.94 6.87
C GLY A 532 -6.33 -25.96 5.78
N TRP A 533 -5.28 -26.35 5.05
CA TRP A 533 -5.39 -27.15 3.84
C TRP A 533 -4.53 -28.41 3.89
N ALA A 534 -5.10 -29.52 3.41
CA ALA A 534 -4.41 -30.78 3.22
C ALA A 534 -4.64 -31.34 1.80
N ILE A 535 -3.61 -31.97 1.21
CA ILE A 535 -3.65 -32.62 -0.12
C ILE A 535 -3.00 -34.00 -0.05
N GLU A 536 -3.68 -35.02 -0.56
CA GLU A 536 -3.20 -36.41 -0.68
C GLU A 536 -3.37 -36.93 -2.12
N ASP A 537 -2.66 -38.00 -2.48
CA ASP A 537 -2.81 -38.75 -3.75
C ASP A 537 -2.76 -37.86 -5.01
N LEU A 538 -1.72 -37.05 -5.17
CA LEU A 538 -1.57 -36.14 -6.32
C LEU A 538 -1.22 -36.92 -7.59
N HIS A 539 -1.94 -36.62 -8.67
CA HIS A 539 -1.67 -37.08 -10.02
C HIS A 539 -1.87 -35.92 -11.02
N ILE A 540 -0.88 -35.71 -11.88
CA ILE A 540 -0.89 -34.77 -13.00
C ILE A 540 -0.50 -35.57 -14.24
N GLY A 541 -1.30 -35.52 -15.30
CA GLY A 541 -1.02 -36.32 -16.49
C GLY A 541 -2.20 -36.37 -17.45
N PRO A 542 -2.13 -37.23 -18.48
CA PRO A 542 -3.19 -37.37 -19.46
C PRO A 542 -4.46 -37.97 -18.84
N VAL A 543 -5.62 -37.66 -19.42
CA VAL A 543 -6.96 -38.18 -19.06
C VAL A 543 -7.05 -39.70 -19.28
N ILE A 544 -6.20 -40.23 -20.16
CA ILE A 544 -6.03 -41.65 -20.42
C ILE A 544 -4.58 -41.98 -20.12
N ASP A 545 -4.32 -42.68 -19.00
CA ASP A 545 -3.08 -43.44 -18.84
C ASP A 545 -3.01 -44.38 -20.06
N GLY A 546 -1.97 -44.24 -20.89
CA GLY A 546 -1.91 -44.82 -22.23
C GLY A 546 -2.41 -46.26 -22.34
N ILE A 547 -2.96 -46.60 -23.51
CA ILE A 547 -3.23 -48.01 -23.85
C ILE A 547 -1.89 -48.73 -23.84
N ASP A 548 -1.71 -49.72 -22.96
CA ASP A 548 -0.57 -50.63 -23.03
C ASP A 548 -0.50 -51.22 -24.45
N ASP A 549 0.54 -50.86 -25.20
CA ASP A 549 0.85 -51.52 -26.47
C ASP A 549 1.26 -52.97 -26.17
N THR A 550 0.28 -53.89 -26.23
CA THR A 550 0.50 -55.35 -26.20
C THR A 550 1.09 -55.88 -27.50
#